data_AF-A0A2M7NLK6-F1
#
_entry.id   AF-A0A2M7NLK6-F1
#
_cell.length_a   1.000
_cell.length_b   1.000
_cell.length_c   1.000
_cell.angle_alpha   90.00
_cell.angle_beta   90.00
_cell.angle_gamma   90.00
#
_symmetry.space_group_name_H-M   'P 1'
#
loop_
_entity.id
_entity.type
_entity.pdbx_description
1 polymer ?
#
loop_
_entity_poly.entity_id
_entity_poly.type
_entity_poly.pdbx_seq_one_letter_code
_entity_poly.pdbx_strand_id
1 'polypeptide(L)'
;MTTQKTVLDQISSRAWEHPADRAALNSLKKVPGLNKLLSMLFGATSERSLRLMYLASAVRVSDKQFLRVKLLFDEVCKTFDVEKRPEVYVSQSTLLNAFAVGMDNPFIVLNSGLVECLDDEELTEVLGHELGHIMSGHMLYRTLFIILQKISKSLVQFPVPNWIFSGVYYALQEWSRKSELSADRAGLLATQNPDISLRVAMKLAGGNFEQMDVAAFLEQAEEYNKNDNAGDTVFKFLNIIGQSHPFASTRALEIVNWVRSGDYDATLQGVYPRRTDAEKNASVWEDVKEASEGYANDFKEATQSTRNAANSSQFNEEFKKTAQNVSEKMDETSKKAKEFFDDFFKNKNS
;
A
#
# COMPACT_ATOMS: atom_id res chain seq x y z
N MET A 1 -26.18 -7.77 -17.42
CA MET A 1 -25.99 -6.55 -18.23
C MET A 1 -24.84 -5.81 -17.58
N THR A 2 -23.69 -5.72 -18.24
CA THR A 2 -22.56 -4.92 -17.74
C THR A 2 -22.97 -3.45 -17.84
N THR A 3 -23.19 -2.81 -16.69
CA THR A 3 -23.45 -1.37 -16.63
C THR A 3 -22.24 -0.66 -17.19
N GLN A 4 -22.44 0.27 -18.12
CA GLN A 4 -21.34 1.05 -18.69
C GLN A 4 -20.65 1.82 -17.57
N LYS A 5 -19.34 1.58 -17.36
CA LYS A 5 -18.55 2.27 -16.34
C LYS A 5 -18.46 3.77 -16.64
N THR A 6 -18.47 4.57 -15.58
CA THR A 6 -18.34 6.02 -15.66
C THR A 6 -16.89 6.35 -15.99
N VAL A 7 -16.66 7.20 -16.99
CA VAL A 7 -15.32 7.71 -17.24
C VAL A 7 -15.06 8.84 -16.24
N LEU A 8 -14.02 8.69 -15.43
CA LEU A 8 -13.56 9.66 -14.45
C LEU A 8 -12.60 10.64 -15.15
N ASP A 9 -13.17 11.48 -16.01
CA ASP A 9 -12.42 12.42 -16.84
C ASP A 9 -11.48 13.30 -16.02
N GLN A 10 -10.22 13.37 -16.44
CA GLN A 10 -9.15 14.15 -15.81
C GLN A 10 -8.96 13.92 -14.31
N ILE A 11 -9.37 12.78 -13.76
CA ILE A 11 -9.29 12.50 -12.33
C ILE A 11 -7.83 12.55 -11.82
N SER A 12 -7.62 13.25 -10.71
CA SER A 12 -6.36 13.27 -9.96
C SER A 12 -6.31 12.13 -8.97
N SER A 13 -5.11 11.58 -8.71
CA SER A 13 -4.91 10.57 -7.68
C SER A 13 -5.36 10.97 -6.28
N ARG A 14 -5.38 12.27 -6.00
CA ARG A 14 -5.91 12.83 -4.76
C ARG A 14 -7.38 12.45 -4.49
N ALA A 15 -8.14 12.07 -5.51
CA ALA A 15 -9.52 11.65 -5.38
C ALA A 15 -9.67 10.34 -4.60
N TRP A 16 -8.68 9.44 -4.69
CA TRP A 16 -8.73 8.13 -4.03
C TRP A 16 -7.62 7.93 -2.99
N GLU A 17 -6.57 8.76 -2.99
CA GLU A 17 -5.49 8.65 -2.01
C GLU A 17 -6.03 8.66 -0.57
N HIS A 18 -5.64 7.63 0.19
CA HIS A 18 -6.00 7.52 1.59
C HIS A 18 -5.24 8.58 2.41
N PRO A 19 -5.88 9.28 3.37
CA PRO A 19 -5.18 10.28 4.19
C PRO A 19 -3.94 9.72 4.91
N ALA A 20 -4.05 8.49 5.43
CA ALA A 20 -2.92 7.81 6.08
C ALA A 20 -1.73 7.53 5.14
N ASP A 21 -1.98 7.31 3.84
CA ASP A 21 -0.91 7.16 2.84
C ASP A 21 -0.18 8.48 2.64
N ARG A 22 -0.92 9.58 2.39
CA ARG A 22 -0.33 10.92 2.23
C ARG A 22 0.50 11.31 3.45
N ALA A 23 0.00 11.02 4.65
CA ALA A 23 0.70 11.27 5.90
C ALA A 23 1.98 10.46 6.03
N ALA A 24 1.89 9.14 5.82
CA ALA A 24 3.02 8.23 5.90
C ALA A 24 4.09 8.57 4.85
N LEU A 25 3.69 8.96 3.64
CA LEU A 25 4.62 9.37 2.58
C LEU A 25 5.36 10.66 2.95
N ASN A 26 4.65 11.64 3.50
CA ASN A 26 5.25 12.89 3.94
C ASN A 26 6.20 12.69 5.14
N SER A 27 5.89 11.75 6.04
CA SER A 27 6.79 11.34 7.11
C SER A 27 8.01 10.59 6.57
N LEU A 28 7.81 9.65 5.64
CA LEU A 28 8.87 8.88 4.99
C LEU A 28 9.91 9.79 4.33
N LYS A 29 9.46 10.80 3.56
CA LYS A 29 10.33 11.79 2.89
C LYS A 29 11.30 12.51 3.83
N LYS A 30 10.99 12.53 5.13
CA LYS A 30 11.75 13.22 6.17
C LYS A 30 12.69 12.28 6.94
N VAL A 31 12.63 10.96 6.70
CA VAL A 31 13.46 9.98 7.40
C VAL A 31 14.94 10.14 6.99
N PRO A 32 15.86 10.34 7.96
CA PRO A 32 17.29 10.45 7.67
C PRO A 32 17.82 9.22 6.92
N GLY A 33 18.62 9.45 5.87
CA GLY A 33 19.25 8.39 5.08
C GLY A 33 18.44 7.91 3.87
N LEU A 34 17.17 8.27 3.74
CA LEU A 34 16.35 7.93 2.57
C LEU A 34 16.98 8.43 1.27
N ASN A 35 17.41 9.70 1.23
CA ASN A 35 18.06 10.28 0.04
C ASN A 35 19.33 9.51 -0.37
N LYS A 36 20.10 9.01 0.59
CA LYS A 36 21.32 8.21 0.31
C LYS A 36 20.96 6.87 -0.33
N LEU A 37 19.91 6.21 0.17
CA LEU A 37 19.42 4.95 -0.41
C LEU A 37 18.81 5.16 -1.80
N LEU A 38 18.10 6.27 -2.02
CA LEU A 38 17.61 6.66 -3.35
C LEU A 38 18.78 6.87 -4.32
N SER A 39 19.81 7.62 -3.94
CA SER A 39 21.00 7.79 -4.79
C SER A 39 21.71 6.47 -5.09
N MET A 40 21.76 5.54 -4.13
CA MET A 40 22.31 4.20 -4.35
C MET A 40 21.45 3.37 -5.31
N LEU A 41 20.12 3.45 -5.20
CA LEU A 41 19.17 2.81 -6.10
C LEU A 41 19.40 3.26 -7.54
N PHE A 42 19.49 4.58 -7.77
CA PHE A 42 19.76 5.15 -9.10
C PHE A 42 21.12 4.70 -9.67
N GLY A 43 22.12 4.45 -8.82
CA GLY A 43 23.44 3.99 -9.25
C GLY A 43 23.58 2.47 -9.46
N ALA A 44 22.84 1.65 -8.72
CA ALA A 44 22.97 0.18 -8.74
C ALA A 44 21.99 -0.51 -9.69
N THR A 45 20.83 0.10 -9.94
CA THR A 45 19.79 -0.48 -10.79
C THR A 45 19.18 0.59 -11.69
N SER A 46 19.18 0.36 -13.00
CA SER A 46 18.39 1.18 -13.92
C SER A 46 17.03 0.53 -14.15
N GLU A 47 15.98 1.35 -14.29
CA GLU A 47 14.67 0.89 -14.77
C GLU A 47 14.81 0.07 -16.07
N ARG A 48 15.78 0.45 -16.92
CA ARG A 48 16.16 -0.28 -18.13
C ARG A 48 16.57 -1.74 -17.84
N SER A 49 17.35 -1.99 -16.80
CA SER A 49 17.76 -3.34 -16.41
C SER A 49 16.55 -4.20 -16.03
N LEU A 50 15.65 -3.66 -15.19
CA LEU A 50 14.42 -4.35 -14.81
C LEU A 50 13.53 -4.64 -16.02
N ARG A 51 13.37 -3.66 -16.92
CA ARG A 51 12.60 -3.85 -18.16
C ARG A 51 13.21 -4.94 -19.05
N LEU A 52 14.52 -4.94 -19.25
CA LEU A 52 15.22 -5.97 -20.04
C LEU A 52 15.04 -7.36 -19.42
N MET A 53 15.07 -7.47 -18.10
CA MET A 53 14.80 -8.72 -17.40
C MET A 53 13.39 -9.24 -17.73
N TYR A 54 12.33 -8.43 -17.57
CA TYR A 54 10.96 -8.89 -17.87
C TYR A 54 10.70 -9.08 -19.36
N LEU A 55 11.35 -8.30 -20.24
CA LEU A 55 11.31 -8.56 -21.68
C LEU A 55 11.88 -9.94 -22.05
N ALA A 56 12.86 -10.44 -21.28
CA ALA A 56 13.48 -11.74 -21.50
C ALA A 56 12.75 -12.88 -20.78
N SER A 57 12.15 -12.64 -19.61
CA SER A 57 11.61 -13.68 -18.73
C SER A 57 10.09 -13.75 -18.63
N ALA A 58 9.35 -12.77 -19.13
CA ALA A 58 7.89 -12.69 -19.07
C ALA A 58 7.26 -12.44 -20.45
N VAL A 59 5.95 -12.62 -20.56
CA VAL A 59 5.22 -12.38 -21.81
C VAL A 59 4.59 -10.99 -21.78
N ARG A 60 4.93 -10.17 -22.77
CA ARG A 60 4.33 -8.84 -22.93
C ARG A 60 2.87 -8.95 -23.39
N VAL A 61 1.97 -8.25 -22.70
CA VAL A 61 0.56 -8.14 -23.11
C VAL A 61 0.45 -7.27 -24.37
N SER A 62 -0.23 -7.78 -25.39
CA SER A 62 -0.42 -7.13 -26.70
C SER A 62 -1.67 -7.65 -27.41
N ASP A 63 -1.97 -7.13 -28.60
CA ASP A 63 -3.09 -7.64 -29.42
C ASP A 63 -2.93 -9.12 -29.81
N LYS A 64 -1.70 -9.63 -29.77
CA LYS A 64 -1.36 -11.02 -30.14
C LYS A 64 -1.10 -11.93 -28.93
N GLN A 65 -1.00 -11.38 -27.72
CA GLN A 65 -0.62 -12.11 -26.51
C GLN A 65 -1.42 -11.59 -25.33
N PHE A 66 -2.16 -12.45 -24.63
CA PHE A 66 -3.03 -12.07 -23.51
C PHE A 66 -4.05 -10.98 -23.87
N LEU A 67 -4.76 -11.16 -24.99
CA LEU A 67 -5.76 -10.19 -25.49
C LEU A 67 -6.83 -9.86 -24.43
N ARG A 68 -7.27 -10.84 -23.63
CA ARG A 68 -8.17 -10.63 -22.48
C ARG A 68 -7.64 -9.54 -21.53
N VAL A 69 -6.42 -9.72 -21.03
CA VAL A 69 -5.77 -8.77 -20.11
C VAL A 69 -5.62 -7.40 -20.76
N LYS A 70 -5.26 -7.37 -22.05
CA LYS A 70 -5.12 -6.12 -22.79
C LYS A 70 -6.44 -5.34 -22.80
N LEU A 71 -7.54 -5.98 -23.16
CA LEU A 71 -8.85 -5.33 -23.28
C LEU A 71 -9.35 -4.80 -21.93
N LEU A 72 -9.21 -5.60 -20.87
CA LEU A 72 -9.54 -5.16 -19.51
C LEU A 72 -8.70 -3.96 -19.09
N PHE A 73 -7.39 -3.98 -19.35
CA PHE A 73 -6.53 -2.85 -18.99
C PHE A 73 -6.80 -1.61 -19.83
N ASP A 74 -7.16 -1.76 -21.10
CA ASP A 74 -7.58 -0.63 -21.95
C ASP A 74 -8.87 0.02 -21.39
N GLU A 75 -9.79 -0.78 -20.85
CA GLU A 75 -10.98 -0.28 -20.14
C GLU A 75 -10.59 0.46 -18.86
N VAL A 76 -9.69 -0.09 -18.03
CA VAL A 76 -9.19 0.59 -16.83
C VAL A 76 -8.53 1.92 -17.17
N CYS A 77 -7.64 1.96 -18.16
CA CYS A 77 -6.99 3.20 -18.59
C CYS A 77 -8.02 4.22 -19.11
N LYS A 78 -9.09 3.77 -19.78
CA LYS A 78 -10.19 4.62 -20.20
C LYS A 78 -10.97 5.17 -19.01
N THR A 79 -11.30 4.34 -18.00
CA THR A 79 -12.00 4.77 -16.78
C THR A 79 -11.27 5.91 -16.08
N PHE A 80 -9.94 5.86 -15.99
CA PHE A 80 -9.12 6.90 -15.34
C PHE A 80 -8.62 8.01 -16.28
N ASP A 81 -9.03 7.97 -17.54
CA ASP A 81 -8.58 8.91 -18.59
C ASP A 81 -7.04 9.02 -18.65
N VAL A 82 -6.34 7.88 -18.67
CA VAL A 82 -4.87 7.86 -18.65
C VAL A 82 -4.31 8.09 -20.05
N GLU A 83 -3.53 9.16 -20.21
CA GLU A 83 -2.89 9.51 -21.50
C GLU A 83 -1.86 8.45 -21.95
N LYS A 84 -1.02 8.01 -21.02
CA LYS A 84 0.08 7.07 -21.30
C LYS A 84 -0.17 5.75 -20.60
N ARG A 85 -0.69 4.79 -21.37
CA ARG A 85 -0.89 3.41 -20.94
C ARG A 85 0.44 2.73 -20.54
N PRO A 86 0.59 2.27 -19.29
CA PRO A 86 1.74 1.45 -18.88
C PRO A 86 1.86 0.14 -19.68
N GLU A 87 3.06 -0.40 -19.77
CA GLU A 87 3.23 -1.76 -20.27
C GLU A 87 2.72 -2.77 -19.23
N VAL A 88 2.21 -3.91 -19.69
CA VAL A 88 1.78 -5.01 -18.82
C VAL A 88 2.48 -6.29 -19.28
N TYR A 89 2.97 -7.08 -18.34
CA TYR A 89 3.60 -8.36 -18.56
C TYR A 89 2.92 -9.45 -17.73
N VAL A 90 2.92 -10.69 -18.22
CA VAL A 90 2.50 -11.87 -17.47
C VAL A 90 3.72 -12.75 -17.21
N SER A 91 4.01 -12.98 -15.93
CA SER A 91 5.11 -13.83 -15.47
C SER A 91 4.56 -15.17 -14.98
N GLN A 92 5.28 -16.26 -15.26
CA GLN A 92 4.89 -17.58 -14.77
C GLN A 92 5.07 -17.64 -13.25
N SER A 93 3.98 -17.91 -12.53
CA SER A 93 3.95 -18.15 -11.09
C SER A 93 2.57 -18.63 -10.68
N THR A 94 2.50 -19.55 -9.72
CA THR A 94 1.23 -20.03 -9.14
C THR A 94 0.69 -19.11 -8.06
N LEU A 95 1.48 -18.14 -7.59
CA LEU A 95 1.06 -17.21 -6.55
C LEU A 95 0.12 -16.15 -7.14
N LEU A 96 -1.01 -15.91 -6.47
CA LEU A 96 -1.92 -14.80 -6.77
C LEU A 96 -1.23 -13.49 -6.36
N ASN A 97 -0.61 -12.83 -7.33
CA ASN A 97 0.12 -11.59 -7.10
C ASN A 97 0.20 -10.76 -8.39
N ALA A 98 0.24 -9.45 -8.22
CA ALA A 98 0.53 -8.45 -9.22
C ALA A 98 1.39 -7.35 -8.58
N PHE A 99 2.19 -6.66 -9.37
CA PHE A 99 2.90 -5.48 -8.90
C PHE A 99 3.30 -4.59 -10.06
N ALA A 100 3.28 -3.28 -9.82
CA ALA A 100 3.96 -2.31 -10.65
C ALA A 100 5.44 -2.20 -10.24
N VAL A 101 6.31 -1.93 -11.22
CA VAL A 101 7.73 -1.63 -10.99
C VAL A 101 8.23 -0.57 -11.98
N GLY A 102 9.19 0.25 -11.55
CA GLY A 102 9.82 1.30 -12.35
C GLY A 102 9.76 2.66 -11.67
N MET A 103 10.24 3.70 -12.35
CA MET A 103 10.24 5.07 -11.82
C MET A 103 9.67 6.05 -12.85
N ASP A 104 10.32 6.20 -14.00
CA ASP A 104 9.95 7.15 -15.05
C ASP A 104 8.93 6.54 -16.03
N ASN A 105 9.07 5.25 -16.33
CA ASN A 105 8.13 4.53 -17.20
C ASN A 105 7.69 3.24 -16.50
N PRO A 106 6.95 3.31 -15.39
CA PRO A 106 6.54 2.10 -14.68
C PRO A 106 5.71 1.16 -15.57
N PHE A 107 5.78 -0.12 -15.26
CA PHE A 107 5.02 -1.17 -15.93
C PHE A 107 4.48 -2.16 -14.90
N ILE A 108 3.42 -2.86 -15.27
CA ILE A 108 2.70 -3.81 -14.40
C ILE A 108 3.14 -5.22 -14.77
N VAL A 109 3.30 -6.07 -13.75
CA VAL A 109 3.56 -7.51 -13.89
C VAL A 109 2.45 -8.26 -13.16
N LEU A 110 1.79 -9.17 -13.88
CA LEU A 110 0.79 -10.08 -13.33
C LEU A 110 1.38 -11.48 -13.26
N ASN A 111 1.13 -12.23 -12.18
CA ASN A 111 1.42 -13.66 -12.16
C ASN A 111 0.34 -14.44 -12.93
N SER A 112 0.74 -15.50 -13.64
CA SER A 112 -0.18 -16.36 -14.40
C SER A 112 -1.30 -16.95 -13.53
N GLY A 113 -1.00 -17.38 -12.30
CA GLY A 113 -2.00 -17.91 -11.37
C GLY A 113 -3.08 -16.89 -10.99
N LEU A 114 -2.74 -15.60 -10.93
CA LEU A 114 -3.71 -14.53 -10.72
C LEU A 114 -4.63 -14.39 -11.95
N VAL A 115 -4.06 -14.38 -13.15
CA VAL A 115 -4.81 -14.27 -14.41
C VAL A 115 -5.78 -15.44 -14.61
N GLU A 116 -5.41 -16.64 -14.15
CA GLU A 116 -6.23 -17.85 -14.25
C GLU A 116 -7.32 -17.92 -13.17
N CYS A 117 -7.07 -17.42 -11.97
CA CYS A 117 -7.99 -17.54 -10.83
C CYS A 117 -9.08 -16.45 -10.79
N LEU A 118 -8.78 -15.26 -11.32
CA LEU A 118 -9.69 -14.12 -11.31
C LEU A 118 -10.54 -14.03 -12.57
N ASP A 119 -11.83 -13.73 -12.38
CA ASP A 119 -12.72 -13.36 -13.48
C ASP A 119 -12.39 -11.97 -14.05
N ASP A 120 -13.14 -11.52 -15.06
CA ASP A 120 -12.84 -10.27 -15.77
C ASP A 120 -12.98 -9.01 -14.91
N GLU A 121 -13.97 -8.96 -14.02
CA GLU A 121 -14.18 -7.82 -13.12
C GLU A 121 -13.15 -7.85 -11.98
N GLU A 122 -12.87 -9.02 -11.43
CA GLU A 122 -11.84 -9.20 -10.40
C GLU A 122 -10.44 -8.89 -10.92
N LEU A 123 -10.13 -9.25 -12.17
CA LEU A 123 -8.86 -8.88 -12.79
C LEU A 123 -8.80 -7.38 -13.13
N THR A 124 -9.95 -6.77 -13.46
CA THR A 124 -10.10 -5.32 -13.62
C THR A 124 -9.79 -4.58 -12.33
N GLU A 125 -10.27 -5.07 -11.18
CA GLU A 125 -9.93 -4.55 -9.85
C GLU A 125 -8.42 -4.52 -9.62
N VAL A 126 -7.73 -5.64 -9.87
CA VAL A 126 -6.27 -5.74 -9.66
C VAL A 126 -5.50 -4.83 -10.61
N LEU A 127 -5.93 -4.74 -11.87
CA LEU A 127 -5.35 -3.81 -12.84
C LEU A 127 -5.54 -2.35 -12.44
N GLY A 128 -6.73 -2.00 -11.92
CA GLY A 128 -7.04 -0.69 -11.35
C GLY A 128 -6.19 -0.35 -10.14
N HIS A 129 -6.00 -1.32 -9.25
CA HIS A 129 -5.14 -1.20 -8.08
C HIS A 129 -3.69 -0.88 -8.46
N GLU A 130 -3.10 -1.65 -9.37
CA GLU A 130 -1.72 -1.42 -9.82
C GLU A 130 -1.56 -0.11 -10.60
N LEU A 131 -2.55 0.26 -11.41
CA LEU A 131 -2.56 1.57 -12.06
C LEU A 131 -2.68 2.71 -11.04
N GLY A 132 -3.44 2.50 -9.96
CA GLY A 132 -3.55 3.42 -8.84
C GLY A 132 -2.20 3.73 -8.20
N HIS A 133 -1.36 2.72 -7.96
CA HIS A 133 0.01 2.94 -7.50
C HIS A 133 0.84 3.79 -8.46
N ILE A 134 0.70 3.57 -9.76
CA ILE A 134 1.40 4.35 -10.79
C ILE A 134 0.93 5.81 -10.76
N MET A 135 -0.38 6.04 -10.78
CA MET A 135 -0.98 7.37 -10.83
C MET A 135 -0.75 8.17 -9.54
N SER A 136 -0.71 7.52 -8.37
CA SER A 136 -0.37 8.16 -7.08
C SER A 136 1.14 8.38 -6.88
N GLY A 137 1.99 8.03 -7.86
CA GLY A 137 3.43 8.25 -7.76
C GLY A 137 4.13 7.37 -6.72
N HIS A 138 3.56 6.22 -6.38
CA HIS A 138 4.12 5.29 -5.38
C HIS A 138 5.37 4.55 -5.87
N MET A 139 5.64 4.60 -7.17
CA MET A 139 6.60 3.74 -7.85
C MET A 139 8.04 3.86 -7.38
N LEU A 140 8.52 5.08 -7.10
CA LEU A 140 9.88 5.33 -6.63
C LEU A 140 10.16 4.61 -5.30
N TYR A 141 9.33 4.85 -4.30
CA TYR A 141 9.52 4.32 -2.95
C TYR A 141 9.16 2.83 -2.86
N ARG A 142 8.16 2.35 -3.62
CA ARG A 142 7.85 0.90 -3.70
C ARG A 142 8.98 0.13 -4.35
N THR A 143 9.55 0.62 -5.46
CA THR A 143 10.70 -0.02 -6.11
C THR A 143 11.90 -0.09 -5.17
N LEU A 144 12.18 0.99 -4.43
CA LEU A 144 13.20 0.98 -3.38
C LEU A 144 12.91 -0.10 -2.33
N PHE A 145 11.68 -0.16 -1.81
CA PHE A 145 11.30 -1.14 -0.78
C PHE A 145 11.46 -2.59 -1.25
N ILE A 146 11.02 -2.91 -2.47
CA ILE A 146 11.18 -4.25 -3.07
C ILE A 146 12.66 -4.65 -3.16
N ILE A 147 13.54 -3.72 -3.58
CA ILE A 147 14.98 -3.98 -3.66
C ILE A 147 15.57 -4.20 -2.27
N LEU A 148 15.19 -3.38 -1.28
CA LEU A 148 15.60 -3.57 0.10
C LEU A 148 15.14 -4.91 0.68
N GLN A 149 13.93 -5.37 0.35
CA GLN A 149 13.44 -6.70 0.75
C GLN A 149 14.24 -7.85 0.14
N LYS A 150 14.63 -7.73 -1.14
CA LYS A 150 15.46 -8.74 -1.80
C LYS A 150 16.86 -8.80 -1.18
N ILE A 151 17.45 -7.62 -0.93
CA ILE A 151 18.74 -7.51 -0.26
C ILE A 151 18.64 -8.08 1.17
N SER A 152 17.63 -7.70 1.95
CA SER A 152 17.46 -8.17 3.34
C SER A 152 17.33 -9.70 3.44
N LYS A 153 16.61 -10.34 2.52
CA LYS A 153 16.52 -11.81 2.43
C LYS A 153 17.84 -12.47 2.04
N SER A 154 18.69 -11.78 1.27
CA SER A 154 20.02 -12.26 0.89
C SER A 154 21.10 -11.98 1.95
N LEU A 155 20.82 -11.13 2.95
CA LEU A 155 21.80 -10.55 3.88
C LEU A 155 22.17 -11.41 5.10
N VAL A 156 21.88 -12.71 5.11
CA VAL A 156 22.46 -13.62 6.11
C VAL A 156 24.01 -13.61 6.04
N GLN A 157 24.63 -13.02 5.00
CA GLN A 157 26.08 -13.05 4.77
C GLN A 157 26.85 -11.71 4.69
N PHE A 158 26.26 -10.51 4.77
CA PHE A 158 27.04 -9.26 4.62
C PHE A 158 26.92 -8.27 5.80
N PRO A 159 28.04 -7.70 6.30
CA PRO A 159 28.07 -6.77 7.42
C PRO A 159 27.80 -5.33 6.92
N VAL A 160 26.55 -5.01 6.63
CA VAL A 160 26.13 -3.62 6.38
C VAL A 160 25.63 -3.03 7.71
N PRO A 161 25.91 -1.75 8.06
CA PRO A 161 25.44 -1.17 9.32
C PRO A 161 23.91 -1.24 9.42
N ASN A 162 23.42 -2.19 10.22
CA ASN A 162 22.01 -2.59 10.33
C ASN A 162 21.03 -1.45 10.69
N TRP A 163 21.51 -0.32 11.21
CA TRP A 163 20.66 0.75 11.73
C TRP A 163 20.14 1.73 10.66
N ILE A 164 20.91 2.00 9.59
CA ILE A 164 20.46 2.86 8.48
C ILE A 164 19.38 2.15 7.67
N PHE A 165 19.51 0.83 7.53
CA PHE A 165 18.52 0.01 6.85
C PHE A 165 17.30 -0.23 7.72
N SER A 166 17.41 -0.48 9.03
CA SER A 166 16.22 -0.79 9.85
C SER A 166 15.21 0.35 9.90
N GLY A 167 15.63 1.59 10.22
CA GLY A 167 14.71 2.72 10.35
C GLY A 167 14.00 3.09 9.04
N VAL A 168 14.77 3.25 7.96
CA VAL A 168 14.19 3.56 6.63
C VAL A 168 13.37 2.38 6.11
N TYR A 169 13.79 1.14 6.35
CA TYR A 169 13.04 -0.05 5.96
C TYR A 169 11.69 -0.14 6.66
N TYR A 170 11.63 0.05 7.98
CA TYR A 170 10.35 0.02 8.71
C TYR A 170 9.45 1.18 8.32
N ALA A 171 10.00 2.38 8.11
CA ALA A 171 9.23 3.52 7.61
C ALA A 171 8.68 3.27 6.19
N LEU A 172 9.50 2.71 5.29
CA LEU A 172 9.07 2.29 3.95
C LEU A 172 8.01 1.20 4.02
N GLN A 173 8.17 0.24 4.92
CA GLN A 173 7.23 -0.85 5.09
C GLN A 173 5.88 -0.34 5.60
N GLU A 174 5.87 0.57 6.57
CA GLU A 174 4.66 1.19 7.08
C GLU A 174 3.97 2.04 6.01
N TRP A 175 4.72 2.92 5.33
CA TRP A 175 4.17 3.67 4.20
C TRP A 175 3.64 2.74 3.11
N SER A 176 4.38 1.69 2.74
CA SER A 176 3.95 0.72 1.73
C SER A 176 2.60 0.11 2.08
N ARG A 177 2.36 -0.24 3.36
CA ARG A 177 1.05 -0.73 3.82
C ARG A 177 -0.06 0.29 3.66
N LYS A 178 0.18 1.55 4.00
CA LYS A 178 -0.84 2.61 3.87
C LYS A 178 -1.12 2.93 2.39
N SER A 179 -0.11 2.82 1.52
CA SER A 179 -0.27 3.00 0.07
C SER A 179 -1.19 1.97 -0.58
N GLU A 180 -1.34 0.78 0.02
CA GLU A 180 -2.28 -0.25 -0.46
C GLU A 180 -3.74 0.21 -0.29
N LEU A 181 -4.06 0.99 0.75
CA LEU A 181 -5.42 1.51 0.96
C LEU A 181 -5.82 2.49 -0.15
N SER A 182 -4.88 3.32 -0.60
CA SER A 182 -5.09 4.19 -1.76
C SER A 182 -5.30 3.37 -3.03
N ALA A 183 -4.49 2.34 -3.24
CA ALA A 183 -4.59 1.50 -4.42
C ALA A 183 -5.85 0.63 -4.40
N ASP A 184 -6.35 0.20 -3.23
CA ASP A 184 -7.65 -0.47 -3.08
C ASP A 184 -8.79 0.42 -3.55
N ARG A 185 -8.79 1.69 -3.16
CA ARG A 185 -9.78 2.66 -3.64
C ARG A 185 -9.71 2.86 -5.16
N ALA A 186 -8.51 2.84 -5.73
CA ALA A 186 -8.33 2.88 -7.19
C ALA A 186 -8.83 1.58 -7.87
N GLY A 187 -8.61 0.41 -7.27
CA GLY A 187 -9.22 -0.84 -7.71
C GLY A 187 -10.73 -0.72 -7.79
N LEU A 188 -11.36 -0.30 -6.69
CA LEU A 188 -12.80 -0.11 -6.61
C LEU A 188 -13.32 0.91 -7.65
N LEU A 189 -12.60 2.00 -7.90
CA LEU A 189 -12.99 2.94 -8.96
C LEU A 189 -12.90 2.34 -10.36
N ALA A 190 -11.98 1.40 -10.61
CA ALA A 190 -11.88 0.71 -11.89
C ALA A 190 -13.07 -0.22 -12.16
N THR A 191 -13.61 -0.86 -11.13
CA THR A 191 -14.75 -1.78 -11.24
C THR A 191 -16.09 -1.08 -11.02
N GLN A 192 -16.10 0.00 -10.25
CA GLN A 192 -17.27 0.71 -9.75
C GLN A 192 -18.28 -0.22 -9.05
N ASN A 193 -17.79 -1.28 -8.41
CA ASN A 193 -18.61 -2.27 -7.75
C ASN A 193 -17.92 -2.80 -6.47
N PRO A 194 -18.37 -2.37 -5.27
CA PRO A 194 -17.78 -2.80 -4.00
C PRO A 194 -17.73 -4.32 -3.81
N ASP A 195 -18.71 -5.05 -4.35
CA ASP A 195 -18.74 -6.51 -4.22
C ASP A 195 -17.52 -7.17 -4.89
N ILE A 196 -17.00 -6.57 -5.96
CA ILE A 196 -15.81 -7.08 -6.66
C ILE A 196 -14.56 -6.88 -5.82
N SER A 197 -14.37 -5.71 -5.21
CA SER A 197 -13.25 -5.45 -4.29
C SER A 197 -13.26 -6.43 -3.11
N LEU A 198 -14.44 -6.69 -2.54
CA LEU A 198 -14.60 -7.66 -1.44
C LEU A 198 -14.28 -9.08 -1.90
N ARG A 199 -14.78 -9.50 -3.07
CA ARG A 199 -14.46 -10.80 -3.67
C ARG A 199 -12.96 -10.99 -3.89
N VAL A 200 -12.28 -9.98 -4.44
CA VAL A 200 -10.82 -10.04 -4.65
C VAL A 200 -10.08 -10.19 -3.32
N ALA A 201 -10.42 -9.38 -2.31
CA ALA A 201 -9.83 -9.50 -0.97
C ALA A 201 -10.05 -10.91 -0.38
N MET A 202 -11.26 -11.44 -0.48
CA MET A 202 -11.61 -12.79 -0.01
C MET A 202 -10.83 -13.89 -0.75
N LYS A 203 -10.69 -13.80 -2.08
CA LYS A 203 -9.86 -14.74 -2.85
C LYS A 203 -8.38 -14.65 -2.50
N LEU A 204 -7.85 -13.46 -2.25
CA LEU A 204 -6.47 -13.29 -1.79
C LEU A 204 -6.26 -13.85 -0.37
N ALA A 205 -7.30 -13.90 0.46
CA ALA A 205 -7.25 -14.47 1.80
C ALA A 205 -7.40 -16.00 1.82
N GLY A 206 -8.41 -16.52 1.13
CA GLY A 206 -8.88 -17.91 1.26
C GLY A 206 -8.98 -18.70 -0.05
N GLY A 207 -8.69 -18.07 -1.19
CA GLY A 207 -8.74 -18.71 -2.51
C GLY A 207 -10.15 -18.91 -3.04
N ASN A 208 -10.89 -19.89 -2.52
CA ASN A 208 -12.20 -20.26 -3.06
C ASN A 208 -13.34 -19.41 -2.49
N PHE A 209 -13.72 -18.36 -3.24
CA PHE A 209 -14.82 -17.47 -2.87
C PHE A 209 -16.16 -18.17 -2.63
N GLU A 210 -16.47 -19.25 -3.35
CA GLU A 210 -17.77 -19.96 -3.21
C GLU A 210 -17.97 -20.59 -1.83
N GLN A 211 -16.89 -20.76 -1.06
CA GLN A 211 -16.93 -21.30 0.31
C GLN A 211 -16.91 -20.22 1.39
N MET A 212 -17.03 -18.95 1.00
CA MET A 212 -16.86 -17.81 1.90
C MET A 212 -18.14 -16.97 1.95
N ASP A 213 -18.36 -16.32 3.09
CA ASP A 213 -19.46 -15.38 3.30
C ASP A 213 -18.91 -13.97 3.55
N VAL A 214 -19.48 -12.98 2.85
CA VAL A 214 -19.01 -11.59 2.93
C VAL A 214 -19.23 -11.00 4.31
N ALA A 215 -20.40 -11.23 4.91
CA ALA A 215 -20.73 -10.67 6.22
C ALA A 215 -19.83 -11.27 7.31
N ALA A 216 -19.62 -12.59 7.30
CA ALA A 216 -18.70 -13.26 8.21
C ALA A 216 -17.24 -12.79 8.04
N PHE A 217 -16.80 -12.55 6.80
CA PHE A 217 -15.45 -12.04 6.54
C PHE A 217 -15.25 -10.60 7.05
N LEU A 218 -16.29 -9.76 6.96
CA LEU A 218 -16.29 -8.41 7.54
C LEU A 218 -16.40 -8.43 9.06
N GLU A 219 -17.21 -9.31 9.65
CA GLU A 219 -17.28 -9.50 11.10
C GLU A 219 -15.92 -9.94 11.67
N GLN A 220 -15.21 -10.83 10.98
CA GLN A 220 -13.83 -11.20 11.31
C GLN A 220 -12.88 -9.99 11.27
N ALA A 221 -13.05 -9.08 10.30
CA ALA A 221 -12.24 -7.87 10.23
C ALA A 221 -12.55 -6.91 11.39
N GLU A 222 -13.81 -6.78 11.77
CA GLU A 222 -14.24 -5.99 12.93
C GLU A 222 -13.73 -6.60 14.25
N GLU A 223 -13.76 -7.92 14.39
CA GLU A 223 -13.15 -8.64 15.52
C GLU A 223 -11.63 -8.37 15.59
N TYR A 224 -10.93 -8.45 14.45
CA TYR A 224 -9.51 -8.11 14.39
C TYR A 224 -9.25 -6.65 14.78
N ASN A 225 -10.16 -5.72 14.50
CA ASN A 225 -9.99 -4.31 14.86
C ASN A 225 -10.35 -4.00 16.32
N LYS A 226 -11.13 -4.85 17.00
CA LYS A 226 -11.39 -4.70 18.44
C LYS A 226 -10.09 -4.88 19.23
N ASN A 227 -9.83 -3.96 20.15
CA ASN A 227 -8.67 -4.01 21.05
C ASN A 227 -9.14 -4.49 22.43
N ASP A 228 -9.33 -5.80 22.57
CA ASP A 228 -9.87 -6.39 23.81
C ASP A 228 -8.82 -6.47 24.92
N ASN A 229 -7.54 -6.62 24.57
CA ASN A 229 -6.44 -6.52 25.53
C ASN A 229 -5.17 -5.89 24.92
N ALA A 230 -4.29 -5.35 25.77
CA ALA A 230 -3.06 -4.69 25.32
C ALA A 230 -2.04 -5.64 24.68
N GLY A 231 -2.13 -6.95 24.93
CA GLY A 231 -1.32 -7.97 24.28
C GLY A 231 -1.69 -8.16 22.81
N ASP A 232 -2.97 -8.05 22.47
CA ASP A 232 -3.47 -8.22 21.10
C ASP A 232 -2.86 -7.17 20.17
N THR A 233 -2.74 -5.91 20.60
CA THR A 233 -2.07 -4.87 19.81
C THR A 233 -0.61 -5.23 19.50
N VAL A 234 0.10 -5.84 20.45
CA VAL A 234 1.49 -6.30 20.24
C VAL A 234 1.54 -7.45 19.25
N PHE A 235 0.67 -8.44 19.40
CA PHE A 235 0.59 -9.55 18.46
C PHE A 235 0.20 -9.08 17.06
N LYS A 236 -0.77 -8.18 16.93
CA LYS A 236 -1.14 -7.55 15.64
C LYS A 236 0.06 -6.86 15.00
N PHE A 237 0.80 -6.05 15.77
CA PHE A 237 2.02 -5.41 15.29
C PHE A 237 3.06 -6.44 14.82
N LEU A 238 3.36 -7.46 15.63
CA LEU A 238 4.32 -8.51 15.29
C LEU A 238 3.91 -9.32 14.05
N ASN A 239 2.61 -9.63 13.91
CA ASN A 239 2.08 -10.38 12.77
C ASN A 239 2.19 -9.63 11.44
N ILE A 240 2.24 -8.30 11.51
CA ILE A 240 2.40 -7.42 10.35
C ILE A 240 3.88 -7.29 9.94
N ILE A 241 4.84 -7.62 10.83
CA ILE A 241 6.26 -7.61 10.50
C ILE A 241 6.56 -8.68 9.44
N GLY A 242 7.12 -8.25 8.31
CA GLY A 242 7.52 -9.13 7.22
C GLY A 242 6.41 -9.41 6.19
N GLN A 243 5.18 -8.96 6.45
CA GLN A 243 4.12 -8.95 5.44
C GLN A 243 4.42 -7.88 4.37
N SER A 244 4.13 -8.19 3.11
CA SER A 244 4.26 -7.24 1.99
C SER A 244 3.06 -6.30 1.90
N HIS A 245 1.87 -6.76 2.29
CA HIS A 245 0.61 -6.01 2.24
C HIS A 245 -0.14 -6.13 3.59
N PRO A 246 -1.04 -5.19 3.92
CA PRO A 246 -2.00 -5.39 5.01
C PRO A 246 -2.86 -6.65 4.78
N PHE A 247 -3.43 -7.18 5.86
CA PHE A 247 -4.30 -8.36 5.76
C PHE A 247 -5.53 -8.06 4.92
N ALA A 248 -5.95 -9.04 4.12
CA ALA A 248 -7.04 -8.87 3.17
C ALA A 248 -8.38 -8.52 3.84
N SER A 249 -8.66 -9.07 5.02
CA SER A 249 -9.89 -8.75 5.78
C SER A 249 -9.93 -7.29 6.22
N THR A 250 -8.81 -6.72 6.66
CA THR A 250 -8.76 -5.31 7.07
C THR A 250 -8.88 -4.36 5.88
N ARG A 251 -8.30 -4.72 4.73
CA ARG A 251 -8.47 -3.98 3.46
C ARG A 251 -9.93 -3.99 2.99
N ALA A 252 -10.59 -5.14 3.06
CA ALA A 252 -12.01 -5.28 2.73
C ALA A 252 -12.89 -4.36 3.58
N LEU A 253 -12.64 -4.30 4.89
CA LEU A 253 -13.37 -3.40 5.79
C LEU A 253 -13.13 -1.92 5.45
N GLU A 254 -11.92 -1.54 5.04
CA GLU A 254 -11.65 -0.14 4.64
C GLU A 254 -12.29 0.29 3.33
N ILE A 255 -12.47 -0.64 2.39
CA ILE A 255 -13.33 -0.40 1.23
C ILE A 255 -14.76 -0.09 1.68
N VAL A 256 -15.32 -0.92 2.57
CA VAL A 256 -16.68 -0.71 3.10
C VAL A 256 -16.80 0.63 3.80
N ASN A 257 -15.80 1.02 4.59
CA ASN A 257 -15.80 2.32 5.29
C ASN A 257 -15.75 3.50 4.32
N TRP A 258 -14.98 3.41 3.23
CA TRP A 258 -14.95 4.46 2.20
C TRP A 258 -16.26 4.57 1.40
N VAL A 259 -16.91 3.44 1.12
CA VAL A 259 -18.26 3.45 0.53
C VAL A 259 -19.26 4.10 1.49
N ARG A 260 -19.24 3.71 2.77
CA ARG A 260 -20.13 4.24 3.81
C ARG A 260 -19.91 5.73 4.10
N SER A 261 -18.72 6.28 3.87
CA SER A 261 -18.47 7.71 4.04
C SER A 261 -19.19 8.56 2.99
N GLY A 262 -19.58 7.97 1.86
CA GLY A 262 -20.19 8.66 0.72
C GLY A 262 -19.19 9.30 -0.23
N ASP A 263 -17.89 9.31 0.09
CA ASP A 263 -16.84 9.89 -0.77
C ASP A 263 -16.68 9.10 -2.08
N TYR A 264 -16.86 7.77 -2.01
CA TYR A 264 -16.90 6.91 -3.19
C TYR A 264 -18.03 7.32 -4.15
N ASP A 265 -19.26 7.43 -3.64
CA ASP A 265 -20.41 7.80 -4.45
C ASP A 265 -20.28 9.23 -5.00
N ALA A 266 -19.76 10.17 -4.20
CA ALA A 266 -19.46 11.53 -4.64
C ALA A 266 -18.44 11.54 -5.79
N THR A 267 -17.40 10.70 -5.71
CA THR A 267 -16.41 10.54 -6.79
C THR A 267 -17.07 10.03 -8.06
N LEU A 268 -17.92 8.99 -7.99
CA LEU A 268 -18.63 8.49 -9.17
C LEU A 268 -19.62 9.50 -9.77
N GLN A 269 -20.11 10.44 -8.97
CA GLN A 269 -20.98 11.54 -9.42
C GLN A 269 -20.21 12.74 -10.00
N GLY A 270 -18.88 12.66 -10.10
CA GLY A 270 -18.05 13.72 -10.68
C GLY A 270 -17.50 14.73 -9.67
N VAL A 271 -17.67 14.48 -8.36
CA VAL A 271 -17.15 15.32 -7.29
C VAL A 271 -15.77 14.81 -6.87
N TYR A 272 -14.75 15.20 -7.62
CA TYR A 272 -13.35 14.84 -7.33
C TYR A 272 -12.38 15.90 -7.86
N PRO A 273 -11.15 15.99 -7.30
CA PRO A 273 -10.11 16.86 -7.83
C PRO A 273 -9.67 16.39 -9.22
N ARG A 274 -9.57 17.34 -10.16
CA ARG A 274 -8.99 17.07 -11.48
C ARG A 274 -7.49 17.31 -11.49
N ARG A 275 -6.75 16.69 -12.41
CA ARG A 275 -5.30 16.85 -12.58
C ARG A 275 -4.92 18.32 -12.78
N THR A 276 -5.75 19.09 -13.50
CA THR A 276 -5.59 20.54 -13.70
C THR A 276 -5.71 21.37 -12.41
N ASP A 277 -6.43 20.86 -11.40
CA ASP A 277 -6.65 21.53 -10.12
C ASP A 277 -5.51 21.20 -9.13
N ALA A 278 -4.97 19.99 -9.24
CA ALA A 278 -3.87 19.51 -8.40
C ALA A 278 -2.56 20.30 -8.57
N GLU A 279 -2.34 20.89 -9.75
CA GLU A 279 -1.23 21.81 -10.03
C GLU A 279 -1.39 23.17 -9.33
N LYS A 280 -2.63 23.58 -9.00
CA LYS A 280 -2.95 24.92 -8.46
C LYS A 280 -3.10 24.95 -6.94
N ASN A 281 -3.57 23.87 -6.33
CA ASN A 281 -3.83 23.80 -4.88
C ASN A 281 -2.84 22.87 -4.17
N ALA A 282 -1.67 23.39 -3.85
CA ALA A 282 -0.70 22.77 -2.95
C ALA A 282 -0.94 23.15 -1.48
N SER A 283 -2.20 23.15 -1.01
CA SER A 283 -2.49 23.20 0.43
C SER A 283 -2.21 21.82 1.04
N VAL A 284 -0.93 21.49 1.10
CA VAL A 284 -0.38 20.24 1.67
C VAL A 284 -0.46 20.28 3.21
N TRP A 285 -0.85 21.41 3.82
CA TRP A 285 -0.59 21.67 5.23
C TRP A 285 -1.67 21.21 6.19
N GLU A 286 -2.95 21.24 5.81
CA GLU A 286 -4.06 20.81 6.67
C GLU A 286 -4.15 19.28 6.72
N ASP A 287 -4.15 18.61 5.55
CA ASP A 287 -4.07 17.14 5.41
C ASP A 287 -2.88 16.53 6.17
N VAL A 288 -1.73 17.20 6.16
CA VAL A 288 -0.52 16.73 6.84
C VAL A 288 -0.64 16.87 8.35
N LYS A 289 -1.31 17.91 8.85
CA LYS A 289 -1.44 18.13 10.30
C LYS A 289 -2.36 17.07 10.92
N GLU A 290 -3.58 16.95 10.42
CA GLU A 290 -4.58 16.00 10.93
C GLU A 290 -4.08 14.55 10.85
N ALA A 291 -3.45 14.18 9.73
CA ALA A 291 -2.96 12.83 9.56
C ALA A 291 -1.61 12.55 10.27
N SER A 292 -0.81 13.59 10.57
CA SER A 292 0.36 13.46 11.46
C SER A 292 -0.02 13.26 12.92
N GLU A 293 -1.12 13.88 13.37
CA GLU A 293 -1.68 13.69 14.70
C GLU A 293 -2.21 12.24 14.85
N GLY A 294 -2.93 11.74 13.83
CA GLY A 294 -3.34 10.32 13.76
C GLY A 294 -2.15 9.36 13.79
N TYR A 295 -1.12 9.58 12.97
CA TYR A 295 0.09 8.73 12.95
C TYR A 295 0.86 8.75 14.29
N ALA A 296 0.98 9.92 14.92
CA ALA A 296 1.61 10.04 16.24
C ALA A 296 0.79 9.31 17.33
N ASN A 297 -0.53 9.33 17.23
CA ASN A 297 -1.42 8.60 18.13
C ASN A 297 -1.32 7.09 17.93
N ASP A 298 -1.34 6.58 16.69
CA ASP A 298 -1.16 5.16 16.38
C ASP A 298 0.17 4.62 16.93
N PHE A 299 1.25 5.39 16.73
CA PHE A 299 2.58 5.03 17.23
C PHE A 299 2.62 5.03 18.77
N LYS A 300 1.98 6.02 19.40
CA LYS A 300 1.89 6.15 20.86
C LYS A 300 1.06 5.01 21.46
N GLU A 301 -0.06 4.65 20.83
CA GLU A 301 -0.90 3.52 21.23
C GLU A 301 -0.15 2.20 21.10
N ALA A 302 0.53 1.96 19.98
CA ALA A 302 1.34 0.76 19.78
C ALA A 302 2.50 0.66 20.80
N THR A 303 3.15 1.78 21.12
CA THR A 303 4.19 1.87 22.17
C THR A 303 3.61 1.63 23.59
N GLN A 304 2.44 2.20 23.88
CA GLN A 304 1.76 2.02 25.16
C GLN A 304 1.35 0.56 25.35
N SER A 305 0.78 -0.06 24.31
CA SER A 305 0.33 -1.45 24.35
C SER A 305 1.49 -2.44 24.44
N THR A 306 2.61 -2.19 23.75
CA THR A 306 3.85 -2.99 23.92
C THR A 306 4.41 -2.91 25.34
N ARG A 307 4.40 -1.72 25.95
CA ARG A 307 4.78 -1.55 27.37
C ARG A 307 3.82 -2.27 28.32
N ASN A 308 2.51 -2.23 28.05
CA ASN A 308 1.50 -2.93 28.84
C ASN A 308 1.66 -4.46 28.73
N ALA A 309 1.97 -4.98 27.54
CA ALA A 309 2.24 -6.40 27.34
C ALA A 309 3.54 -6.86 28.03
N ALA A 310 4.60 -6.04 28.01
CA ALA A 310 5.84 -6.32 28.73
C ALA A 310 5.63 -6.43 30.25
N ASN A 311 4.64 -5.71 30.79
CA ASN A 311 4.31 -5.70 32.22
C ASN A 311 3.15 -6.64 32.61
N SER A 312 2.55 -7.36 31.66
CA SER A 312 1.40 -8.23 31.93
C SER A 312 1.82 -9.55 32.55
N SER A 313 1.13 -9.98 33.61
CA SER A 313 1.32 -11.29 34.24
C SER A 313 0.87 -12.47 33.36
N GLN A 314 0.18 -12.19 32.25
CA GLN A 314 -0.36 -13.19 31.32
C GLN A 314 0.72 -13.81 30.41
N PHE A 315 1.88 -13.17 30.26
CA PHE A 315 2.92 -13.59 29.32
C PHE A 315 4.15 -14.20 30.01
N ASN A 316 4.84 -15.10 29.31
CA ASN A 316 6.09 -15.68 29.79
C ASN A 316 7.25 -14.66 29.72
N GLU A 317 8.34 -14.92 30.46
CA GLU A 317 9.48 -14.00 30.57
C GLU A 317 10.20 -13.75 29.23
N GLU A 318 10.21 -14.72 28.32
CA GLU A 318 10.81 -14.58 27.00
C GLU A 318 10.02 -13.61 26.10
N PHE A 319 8.69 -13.69 26.14
CA PHE A 319 7.81 -12.77 25.46
C PHE A 319 7.89 -11.36 26.06
N LYS A 320 7.89 -11.23 27.38
CA LYS A 320 8.06 -9.93 28.06
C LYS A 320 9.36 -9.25 27.66
N LYS A 321 10.47 -10.00 27.63
CA LYS A 321 11.78 -9.49 27.19
C LYS A 321 11.75 -9.02 25.73
N THR A 322 11.05 -9.75 24.86
CA THR A 322 10.87 -9.37 23.46
C THR A 322 10.01 -8.12 23.33
N ALA A 323 8.88 -8.05 24.02
CA ALA A 323 7.99 -6.90 24.06
C ALA A 323 8.69 -5.65 24.63
N GLN A 324 9.53 -5.81 25.65
CA GLN A 324 10.33 -4.74 26.23
C GLN A 324 11.39 -4.22 25.25
N ASN A 325 12.13 -5.10 24.57
CA ASN A 325 13.08 -4.71 23.53
C ASN A 325 12.40 -3.98 22.36
N VAL A 326 11.19 -4.41 21.99
CA VAL A 326 10.38 -3.74 20.95
C VAL A 326 9.91 -2.37 21.45
N SER A 327 9.38 -2.28 22.68
CA SER A 327 8.96 -1.03 23.31
C SER A 327 10.10 -0.02 23.39
N GLU A 328 11.30 -0.43 23.81
CA GLU A 328 12.46 0.46 23.92
C GLU A 328 12.88 1.02 22.54
N LYS A 329 12.90 0.17 21.51
CA LYS A 329 13.17 0.61 20.13
C LYS A 329 12.08 1.53 19.59
N MET A 330 10.82 1.26 19.93
CA MET A 330 9.69 2.10 19.55
C MET A 330 9.74 3.44 20.28
N ASP A 331 10.00 3.48 21.59
CA ASP A 331 10.18 4.71 22.37
C ASP A 331 11.30 5.59 21.80
N GLU A 332 12.44 5.00 21.44
CA GLU A 332 13.55 5.73 20.81
C GLU A 332 13.14 6.32 19.46
N THR A 333 12.35 5.57 18.68
CA THR A 333 11.83 6.01 17.38
C THR A 333 10.76 7.10 17.54
N SER A 334 9.86 6.97 18.52
CA SER A 334 8.81 7.93 18.86
C SER A 334 9.39 9.26 19.33
N LYS A 335 10.40 9.20 20.22
CA LYS A 335 11.07 10.39 20.75
C LYS A 335 11.76 11.16 19.62
N LYS A 336 12.48 10.47 18.73
CA LYS A 336 13.08 11.08 17.53
C LYS A 336 12.03 11.67 16.61
N ALA A 337 10.89 10.98 16.41
CA ALA A 337 9.79 11.49 15.60
C ALA A 337 9.14 12.74 16.23
N LYS A 338 8.93 12.75 17.55
CA LYS A 338 8.33 13.89 18.27
C LYS A 338 9.24 15.12 18.31
N GLU A 339 10.52 14.94 18.64
CA GLU A 339 11.52 16.02 18.57
C GLU A 339 11.58 16.61 17.16
N PHE A 340 11.50 15.75 16.15
CA PHE A 340 11.42 16.15 14.76
C PHE A 340 10.15 16.93 14.41
N PHE A 341 8.95 16.50 14.84
CA PHE A 341 7.70 17.23 14.60
C PHE A 341 7.66 18.56 15.37
N ASP A 342 8.11 18.59 16.62
CA ASP A 342 8.20 19.80 17.43
C ASP A 342 9.14 20.83 16.76
N ASP A 343 10.29 20.41 16.23
CA ASP A 343 11.21 21.28 15.48
C ASP A 343 10.64 21.71 14.12
N PHE A 344 9.95 20.81 13.42
CA PHE A 344 9.31 21.09 12.13
C PHE A 344 8.19 22.13 12.26
N PHE A 345 7.39 22.09 13.34
CA PHE A 345 6.33 23.07 13.59
C PHE A 345 6.82 24.35 14.29
N LYS A 346 7.94 24.32 15.03
CA LYS A 346 8.57 25.52 15.61
C LYS A 346 9.22 26.42 14.56
N ASN A 347 9.94 25.85 13.59
CA ASN A 347 10.67 26.60 12.56
C ASN A 347 9.79 27.32 11.53
N LYS A 348 8.46 27.33 11.71
CA LYS A 348 7.51 27.96 10.78
C LYS A 348 6.66 29.08 11.40
N ASN A 349 6.75 29.29 12.72
CA ASN A 349 6.21 30.46 13.42
C ASN A 349 7.29 31.54 13.65
N SER A 350 8.41 31.47 12.91
CA SER A 350 9.52 32.46 12.93
C SER A 350 9.70 33.08 11.57
#